data_AF-A0A9D6K943-F1
#
_entry.id   AF-A0A9D6K943-F1
#
_cell.length_a   1.000
_cell.length_b   1.000
_cell.length_c   1.000
_cell.angle_alpha   90.00
_cell.angle_beta   90.00
_cell.angle_gamma   90.00
#
_symmetry.space_group_name_H-M   'P 1'
#
loop_
_entity.id
_entity.type
_entity.pdbx_description
1 polymer ?
#
loop_
_entity_poly.entity_id
_entity_poly.type
_entity_poly.pdbx_seq_one_letter_code
_entity_poly.pdbx_strand_id
1 'polypeptide(L)'
;MQLHITFIFNQKNTKKKQKEIKKRGGKRILAACTHGVLSGKAIERLNNSVIDEIIMTDSIPLNDKYKECKKKITVLSVAPLLGEAIKRIHQEESVSSLFV
;
A
#
# COMPACT_ATOMS: atom_id res chain seq x y z
N MET A 1 -0.96 18.63 9.79
CA MET A 1 -0.90 17.14 9.84
C MET A 1 -0.03 16.70 8.68
N GLN A 2 1.24 16.34 8.89
CA GLN A 2 2.18 16.08 7.80
C GLN A 2 2.22 14.57 7.53
N LEU A 3 1.42 14.13 6.55
CA LEU A 3 1.37 12.75 6.07
C LEU A 3 2.49 12.56 5.03
N HIS A 4 3.44 11.66 5.32
CA HIS A 4 4.45 11.27 4.33
C HIS A 4 4.12 9.87 3.82
N ILE A 5 3.75 9.77 2.53
CA ILE A 5 3.44 8.53 1.83
C ILE A 5 4.72 7.98 1.20
N THR A 6 5.13 6.76 1.57
CA THR A 6 6.24 6.06 0.91
C THR A 6 5.69 4.96 0.00
N PHE A 7 6.04 5.03 -1.30
CA PHE A 7 5.81 3.96 -2.27
C PHE A 7 6.94 2.92 -2.19
N ILE A 8 6.57 1.63 -2.14
CA ILE A 8 7.42 0.41 -2.23
C ILE A 8 8.10 -0.01 -0.91
N PHE A 9 7.53 -1.04 -0.26
CA PHE A 9 8.04 -1.65 0.97
C PHE A 9 9.12 -2.75 0.75
N ASN A 10 9.48 -3.08 -0.51
CA ASN A 10 10.45 -4.15 -0.80
C ASN A 10 11.93 -3.68 -0.90
N GLN A 11 12.20 -2.38 -0.75
CA GLN A 11 13.55 -1.82 -0.93
C GLN A 11 14.32 -1.71 0.40
N LYS A 12 15.58 -2.17 0.44
CA LYS A 12 16.50 -2.09 1.61
C LYS A 12 16.66 -0.66 2.15
N ASN A 13 16.38 0.37 1.36
CA ASN A 13 16.54 1.79 1.70
C ASN A 13 15.38 2.42 2.50
N THR A 14 14.30 1.68 2.76
CA THR A 14 13.10 2.19 3.46
C THR A 14 13.36 2.58 4.92
N LYS A 15 14.21 1.84 5.64
CA LYS A 15 14.52 2.12 7.07
C LYS A 15 15.19 3.48 7.29
N LYS A 16 16.06 3.92 6.38
CA LYS A 16 16.76 5.22 6.50
C LYS A 16 15.77 6.37 6.36
N LYS A 17 14.91 6.33 5.33
CA LYS A 17 13.86 7.35 5.11
C LYS A 17 12.90 7.46 6.30
N GLN A 18 12.44 6.33 6.83
CA GLN A 18 11.52 6.32 7.99
C GLN A 18 12.11 7.00 9.23
N LYS A 19 13.39 6.76 9.52
CA LYS A 19 14.10 7.40 10.65
C LYS A 19 14.23 8.91 10.44
N GLU A 20 14.55 9.34 9.22
CA GLU A 20 14.65 10.78 8.90
C GLU A 20 13.30 11.48 9.02
N ILE A 21 12.20 10.85 8.60
CA ILE A 21 10.84 11.39 8.79
C ILE A 21 10.53 11.59 10.28
N LYS A 22 10.87 10.62 11.14
CA LYS A 22 10.69 10.76 12.59
C LYS A 22 11.58 11.86 13.18
N LYS A 23 12.84 11.95 12.77
CA LYS A 23 13.75 13.03 13.21
C LYS A 23 13.23 14.42 12.85
N ARG A 24 12.55 14.55 11.71
CA ARG A 24 11.93 15.81 11.25
C ARG A 24 10.56 16.10 11.90
N GLY A 25 10.16 15.35 12.92
CA GLY A 25 8.91 15.58 13.64
C GLY A 25 7.66 14.95 13.01
N GLY A 26 7.83 13.97 12.12
CA GLY A 26 6.69 13.23 11.53
C GLY A 26 5.88 12.49 12.59
N LYS A 27 4.62 12.93 12.82
CA LYS A 27 3.72 12.38 13.84
C LYS A 27 3.17 11.00 13.48
N ARG A 28 2.89 10.77 12.20
CA ARG A 28 2.45 9.49 11.65
C ARG A 28 3.14 9.22 10.32
N ILE A 29 3.53 7.97 10.10
CA ILE A 29 4.15 7.47 8.87
C ILE A 29 3.20 6.44 8.25
N LEU A 30 2.67 6.79 7.08
CA LEU A 30 1.83 5.91 6.29
C LEU A 30 2.60 5.43 5.07
N ALA A 31 2.44 4.16 4.72
CA ALA A 31 2.90 3.64 3.44
C ALA A 31 1.69 3.30 2.56
N ALA A 32 1.87 3.42 1.25
CA ALA A 32 0.87 2.97 0.29
C ALA A 32 1.55 2.22 -0.85
N CYS A 33 0.91 1.16 -1.34
CA CYS A 33 1.33 0.46 -2.55
C CYS A 33 0.13 -0.16 -3.25
N THR A 34 0.15 -0.25 -4.58
CA THR A 34 -0.89 -0.97 -5.31
C THR A 34 -0.81 -2.47 -5.01
N HIS A 35 0.37 -3.08 -5.17
CA HIS A 35 0.56 -4.53 -5.07
C HIS A 35 1.36 -4.91 -3.81
N GLY A 36 0.70 -5.53 -2.82
CA GLY A 36 1.37 -6.00 -1.61
C GLY A 36 1.86 -7.44 -1.72
N VAL A 37 3.00 -7.63 -2.40
CA VAL A 37 3.63 -8.95 -2.59
C VAL A 37 4.07 -9.60 -1.27
N LEU A 38 4.47 -8.79 -0.27
CA LEU A 38 4.85 -9.21 1.09
C LEU A 38 5.76 -10.45 1.16
N SER A 39 6.73 -10.57 0.24
CA SER A 39 7.59 -11.73 0.14
C SER A 39 8.78 -11.73 1.12
N GLY A 40 9.33 -12.92 1.37
CA GLY A 40 10.49 -13.11 2.24
C GLY A 40 10.27 -12.55 3.64
N LYS A 41 11.18 -11.65 4.07
CA LYS A 41 11.14 -10.99 5.39
C LYS A 41 10.29 -9.71 5.43
N ALA A 42 9.38 -9.50 4.47
CA ALA A 42 8.60 -8.26 4.41
C ALA A 42 7.72 -8.04 5.67
N ILE A 43 7.00 -9.07 6.12
CA ILE A 43 6.17 -9.05 7.34
C ILE A 43 7.00 -8.70 8.58
N GLU A 44 8.13 -9.39 8.77
CA GLU A 44 9.08 -9.12 9.86
C GLU A 44 9.57 -7.66 9.82
N ARG A 45 9.94 -7.15 8.63
CA ARG A 45 10.38 -5.77 8.45
C ARG A 45 9.26 -4.77 8.75
N LEU A 46 8.02 -5.07 8.40
CA LEU A 46 6.86 -4.21 8.65
C LEU A 46 6.55 -4.12 10.14
N ASN A 47 6.53 -5.26 10.83
CA ASN A 47 6.34 -5.32 12.28
C ASN A 47 7.44 -4.53 13.00
N ASN A 48 8.69 -4.70 12.58
CA ASN A 48 9.85 -3.99 13.15
C ASN A 48 10.04 -2.56 12.60
N SER A 49 9.15 -2.06 11.75
CA SER A 49 9.24 -0.70 11.21
C SER A 49 8.53 0.32 12.08
N VAL A 50 8.91 1.59 11.92
CA VAL A 50 8.24 2.74 12.55
C VAL A 50 7.04 3.23 11.73
N ILE A 51 6.59 2.44 10.75
CA ILE A 51 5.36 2.70 10.00
C ILE A 51 4.17 2.38 10.91
N ASP A 52 3.22 3.32 10.93
CA ASP A 52 2.00 3.20 11.69
C ASP A 52 0.97 2.37 10.93
N GLU A 53 0.86 2.58 9.61
CA GLU A 53 -0.11 1.89 8.77
C GLU A 53 0.38 1.80 7.31
N ILE A 54 0.08 0.68 6.66
CA ILE A 54 0.29 0.47 5.22
C ILE A 54 -1.04 0.19 4.54
N ILE A 55 -1.30 0.93 3.47
CA ILE A 55 -2.51 0.82 2.67
C ILE A 55 -2.13 0.12 1.36
N MET A 56 -2.85 -0.94 1.01
CA MET A 56 -2.61 -1.67 -0.24
C MET A 56 -3.90 -2.10 -0.90
N THR A 57 -3.86 -2.47 -2.19
CA THR A 57 -5.05 -3.05 -2.83
C THR A 57 -5.09 -4.57 -2.74
N ASP A 58 -6.28 -5.15 -2.90
CA ASP A 58 -6.51 -6.58 -3.05
C ASP A 58 -6.14 -7.12 -4.45
N SER A 59 -5.30 -6.39 -5.20
CA SER A 59 -4.77 -6.82 -6.51
C SER A 59 -3.92 -8.09 -6.45
N ILE A 60 -3.45 -8.47 -5.25
CA ILE A 60 -2.81 -9.76 -4.98
C ILE A 60 -3.56 -10.41 -3.81
N PRO A 61 -3.95 -11.70 -3.93
CA PRO A 61 -4.60 -12.42 -2.84
C PRO A 61 -3.79 -12.38 -1.54
N LEU A 62 -4.45 -12.03 -0.44
CA LEU A 62 -3.84 -12.04 0.88
C LEU A 62 -3.64 -13.49 1.32
N ASN A 63 -2.41 -13.82 1.74
CA ASN A 63 -2.08 -15.12 2.32
C ASN A 63 -2.16 -15.09 3.85
N ASP A 64 -2.03 -16.24 4.52
CA ASP A 64 -2.09 -16.32 5.98
C ASP A 64 -1.06 -15.43 6.69
N LYS A 65 0.07 -15.12 6.05
CA LYS A 65 1.10 -14.21 6.58
C LYS A 65 0.56 -12.79 6.82
N TYR A 66 -0.51 -12.39 6.14
CA TYR A 66 -1.20 -11.12 6.40
C TYR A 66 -1.74 -11.05 7.84
N LYS A 67 -2.20 -12.17 8.40
CA LYS A 67 -2.78 -12.22 9.75
C LYS A 67 -1.78 -11.77 10.82
N GLU A 68 -0.49 -12.03 10.60
CA GLU A 68 0.62 -11.62 11.48
C GLU A 68 0.80 -10.08 11.57
N CYS A 69 0.26 -9.33 10.61
CA CYS A 69 0.39 -7.87 10.52
C CYS A 69 -0.96 -7.14 10.44
N LYS A 70 -2.09 -7.83 10.65
CA LYS A 70 -3.44 -7.29 10.40
C LYS A 70 -3.70 -5.93 11.05
N LYS A 71 -3.07 -5.63 12.19
CA LYS A 71 -3.21 -4.34 12.91
C LYS A 71 -2.59 -3.14 12.19
N LYS A 72 -1.65 -3.36 11.27
CA LYS A 72 -0.93 -2.31 10.52
C LYS A 72 -1.32 -2.23 9.05
N ILE A 73 -2.06 -3.21 8.51
CA ILE A 73 -2.36 -3.27 7.07
C ILE A 73 -3.84 -3.00 6.81
N THR A 74 -4.10 -1.95 6.03
CA THR A 74 -5.40 -1.64 5.46
C THR A 74 -5.43 -2.09 4.01
N VAL A 75 -6.46 -2.85 3.61
CA VAL A 75 -6.62 -3.36 2.25
C VAL A 75 -7.84 -2.72 1.61
N LEU A 76 -7.66 -2.12 0.45
CA LEU A 76 -8.70 -1.47 -0.35
C LEU A 76 -9.01 -2.32 -1.58
N SER A 77 -10.29 -2.47 -1.92
CA SER A 77 -10.63 -3.23 -3.12
C SER A 77 -10.37 -2.44 -4.40
N VAL A 78 -9.68 -3.05 -5.35
CA VAL A 78 -9.53 -2.55 -6.72
C VAL A 78 -10.65 -3.03 -7.63
N ALA A 79 -11.50 -3.96 -7.17
CA ALA A 79 -12.55 -4.58 -7.97
C ALA A 79 -13.54 -3.57 -8.59
N PRO A 80 -14.02 -2.51 -7.90
CA PRO A 80 -14.91 -1.53 -8.52
C PRO A 80 -14.26 -0.79 -9.69
N LEU A 81 -12.98 -0.43 -9.55
CA LEU A 81 -12.23 0.26 -10.61
C LEU A 81 -12.03 -0.64 -11.84
N LEU A 82 -11.66 -1.90 -11.61
CA LEU A 82 -11.50 -2.88 -12.70
C LEU A 82 -12.84 -3.23 -13.36
N GLY A 83 -13.91 -3.37 -12.58
CA GLY A 83 -15.25 -3.64 -13.11
C GLY A 83 -15.76 -2.52 -14.02
N GLU A 84 -15.56 -1.27 -13.62
CA GLU A 84 -15.92 -0.11 -14.43
C GLU A 84 -15.05 -0.01 -15.70
N ALA A 85 -13.75 -0.32 -15.61
CA ALA A 85 -12.89 -0.38 -16.78
C ALA A 85 -13.36 -1.43 -17.80
N ILE A 86 -13.73 -2.64 -17.34
CA ILE A 86 -14.27 -3.70 -18.19
C ILE A 86 -15.57 -3.25 -18.85
N LYS A 87 -16.50 -2.66 -18.07
CA LYS A 87 -17.77 -2.14 -18.57
C LYS A 87 -17.56 -1.11 -19.68
N ARG A 88 -16.66 -0.15 -19.49
CA ARG A 88 -16.36 0.89 -20.48
C ARG A 88 -15.75 0.33 -21.76
N ILE A 89 -14.82 -0.62 -21.64
CA ILE A 89 -14.26 -1.33 -22.81
C ILE A 89 -15.37 -2.04 -23.58
N HIS A 90 -16.28 -2.71 -22.87
CA HIS A 90 -17.40 -3.42 -23.49
C HIS A 90 -18.41 -2.48 -24.16
N GLN A 91 -18.58 -1.27 -23.63
CA GLN A 91 -19.52 -0.25 -24.13
C GLN A 91 -18.89 0.76 -25.09
N GLU A 92 -17.62 0.56 -25.49
CA GLU A 92 -16.85 1.51 -26.31
C GLU A 92 -16.77 2.92 -25.70
N GLU A 93 -16.88 3.02 -24.38
CA GLU A 93 -16.75 4.26 -23.63
C GLU A 93 -15.28 4.55 -23.29
N SER A 94 -14.97 5.84 -23.09
CA SER A 94 -13.61 6.26 -22.73
C SER A 94 -13.20 5.78 -21.33
N VAL A 95 -12.22 4.88 -21.28
CA VAL A 95 -11.55 4.42 -20.04
C VAL A 95 -10.78 5.56 -19.36
N SER A 96 -10.27 6.52 -20.13
CA SER A 96 -9.48 7.65 -19.60
C SER A 96 -10.24 8.50 -18.59
N SER A 97 -11.57 8.49 -18.65
CA SER A 97 -12.43 9.19 -17.67
C SER A 97 -12.36 8.60 -16.24
N LEU A 98 -11.74 7.42 -16.05
CA LEU A 98 -11.49 6.85 -14.73
C LEU A 98 -10.29 7.49 -14.00
N PHE A 99 -9.51 8.33 -14.69
CA PHE A 99 -8.28 8.95 -14.17
C PHE A 99 -8.41 10.47 -13.98
N VAL A 100 -9.56 10.92 -13.44
CA VAL A 100 -9.85 12.32 -13.07
C VAL A 100 -9.18 12.78 -11.78
#